data_AF-A0A7V4T2P0-F1
#
_entry.id   AF-A0A7V4T2P0-F1
#
_cell.length_a   1.000
_cell.length_b   1.000
_cell.length_c   1.000
_cell.angle_alpha   90.00
_cell.angle_beta   90.00
_cell.angle_gamma   90.00
#
_symmetry.space_group_name_H-M   'P 1'
#
loop_
_entity.id
_entity.type
_entity.pdbx_description
1 polymer ?
#
loop_
_entity_poly.entity_id
_entity_poly.type
_entity_poly.pdbx_seq_one_letter_code
_entity_poly.pdbx_strand_id
1 'polypeptide(L)' 'MIKALFKRTTLCFVLLLFLISSKALATTYYVTPEGSNSNDGLSWGAAWKTLTYAATTAASGDT' A
#
# COMPACT_ATOMS: atom_id res chain seq x y z
N MET A 1 6.14 44.40 4.96
CA MET A 1 4.90 43.62 5.25
C MET A 1 4.61 42.54 4.21
N ILE A 2 4.64 42.84 2.90
CA ILE A 2 4.30 41.90 1.79
C ILE A 2 5.20 40.64 1.73
N LYS A 3 6.52 40.76 1.95
CA LYS A 3 7.45 39.61 1.94
C LYS A 3 7.17 38.57 3.04
N ALA A 4 6.68 39.01 4.20
CA ALA A 4 6.34 38.12 5.31
C ALA A 4 5.04 37.35 5.07
N LEU A 5 4.10 37.94 4.32
CA LEU A 5 2.87 37.28 3.88
C LEU A 5 3.19 36.17 2.86
N PHE A 6 4.06 36.45 1.88
CA PHE A 6 4.49 35.45 0.88
C PHE A 6 5.17 34.24 1.54
N LYS A 7 6.05 34.47 2.54
CA LYS A 7 6.73 33.41 3.29
C LYS A 7 5.76 32.51 4.08
N ARG A 8 4.68 33.09 4.63
CA ARG A 8 3.63 32.35 5.36
C ARG A 8 2.77 31.52 4.41
N THR A 9 2.40 32.07 3.25
CA THR A 9 1.62 31.33 2.24
C THR A 9 2.41 30.15 1.68
N THR A 10 3.71 30.34 1.37
CA THR A 10 4.58 29.24 0.94
C THR A 10 4.72 28.17 2.03
N LEU A 11 4.87 28.56 3.29
CA LEU A 11 4.96 27.62 4.41
C LEU A 11 3.67 26.80 4.57
N CYS A 12 2.49 27.44 4.53
CA CYS A 12 1.20 26.75 4.60
C CYS A 12 1.00 25.80 3.42
N PHE A 13 1.44 26.18 2.23
CA PHE A 13 1.34 25.33 1.04
C PHE A 13 2.23 24.08 1.16
N VAL A 14 3.47 24.21 1.63
CA VAL A 14 4.37 23.06 1.87
C VAL A 14 3.83 22.15 2.97
N LEU A 15 3.28 22.72 4.05
CA LEU A 15 2.61 21.94 5.11
C LEU A 15 1.40 21.18 4.57
N LEU A 16 0.59 21.81 3.72
CA LEU A 16 -0.55 21.15 3.08
C LEU A 16 -0.09 19.99 2.18
N LEU A 17 0.97 20.19 1.39
CA LEU A 17 1.55 19.14 0.55
C LEU A 17 2.09 17.95 1.36
N PHE A 18 2.66 18.22 2.54
CA PHE A 18 3.13 17.16 3.44
C PHE A 18 1.97 16.37 4.06
N LEU A 19 0.87 17.05 4.43
CA LEU A 19 -0.30 16.41 5.03
C LEU A 19 -1.09 15.52 4.05
N ILE A 20 -1.02 15.77 2.74
CA ILE A 20 -1.67 14.95 1.72
C ILE A 20 -0.82 13.76 1.23
N SER A 21 0.33 13.50 1.85
CA SER A 21 1.19 12.37 1.48
C SER A 21 0.53 11.05 1.91
N SER A 22 -0.21 10.41 1.00
CA SER A 22 -0.73 9.06 1.18
C SER A 22 0.38 8.02 1.00
N LYS A 23 0.39 7.01 1.88
CA LYS A 23 1.26 5.84 1.75
C LYS A 23 0.64 4.89 0.73
N ALA A 24 1.33 4.59 -0.35
CA ALA A 24 0.99 3.46 -1.21
C ALA A 24 1.43 2.18 -0.47
N LEU A 25 0.46 1.42 0.03
CA LEU A 25 0.69 0.12 0.65
C LEU A 25 0.34 -0.97 -0.37
N ALA A 26 1.17 -2.01 -0.39
CA ALA A 26 1.02 -3.18 -1.23
C ALA A 26 1.44 -4.40 -0.41
N THR A 27 0.67 -5.48 -0.51
CA THR A 27 0.93 -6.76 0.15
C THR A 27 1.45 -7.75 -0.87
N THR A 28 2.46 -8.54 -0.49
CA THR A 28 2.94 -9.66 -1.30
C THR A 28 2.34 -10.96 -0.78
N TYR A 29 1.66 -11.70 -1.64
CA TYR A 29 1.09 -12.99 -1.31
C TYR A 29 1.85 -14.13 -2.00
N TYR A 30 1.94 -15.27 -1.31
CA TYR A 30 2.65 -16.45 -1.77
C TYR A 30 1.66 -17.55 -2.15
N VAL A 31 1.92 -18.23 -3.26
CA VAL A 31 1.09 -19.33 -3.79
C VAL A 31 1.97 -20.54 -4.10
N THR A 32 1.58 -21.71 -3.62
CA THR A 32 2.24 -22.99 -3.93
C THR A 32 1.22 -24.12 -4.02
N PRO A 33 1.41 -25.15 -4.87
CA PRO A 33 0.46 -26.27 -4.99
C PRO A 33 0.20 -27.04 -3.67
N GLU A 34 1.15 -27.02 -2.75
CA GLU A 34 1.12 -27.65 -1.42
C GLU A 34 0.43 -26.78 -0.36
N GLY A 35 0.11 -25.52 -0.68
CA GLY A 35 -0.50 -24.56 0.24
C GLY A 35 -1.97 -24.84 0.55
N SER A 36 -2.61 -23.90 1.25
CA SER A 36 -4.04 -23.93 1.56
C SER A 36 -4.67 -22.54 1.42
N ASN A 37 -5.85 -22.46 0.79
CA ASN A 37 -6.62 -21.20 0.71
C ASN A 37 -7.20 -20.76 2.05
N SER A 38 -7.01 -21.53 3.13
CA SER A 38 -7.30 -21.13 4.50
C SER A 38 -6.14 -20.37 5.17
N ASN A 39 -4.95 -20.34 4.55
CA ASN A 39 -3.79 -19.63 5.10
C ASN A 39 -3.89 -18.12 4.86
N ASP A 40 -3.02 -17.33 5.49
CA ASP A 40 -2.98 -15.87 5.30
C ASP A 40 -2.29 -15.44 3.98
N GLY A 41 -1.48 -16.32 3.36
CA GLY A 41 -0.76 -16.03 2.14
C GLY A 41 0.49 -15.16 2.34
N LEU A 42 0.87 -14.81 3.58
CA LEU A 42 1.90 -13.80 3.85
C LEU A 42 3.33 -14.36 3.95
N SER A 43 3.49 -15.68 3.77
CA SER A 43 4.79 -16.35 3.72
C SER A 43 4.71 -17.65 2.94
N TRP A 44 5.85 -18.22 2.52
CA TRP A 44 5.89 -19.53 1.89
C TRP A 44 5.32 -20.65 2.78
N GLY A 45 5.51 -20.59 4.11
CA GLY A 45 4.98 -21.58 5.05
C GLY A 45 3.46 -21.49 5.25
N ALA A 46 2.87 -20.35 4.91
CA ALA A 46 1.44 -20.07 4.97
C ALA A 46 0.91 -19.64 3.59
N ALA A 47 1.45 -20.19 2.51
CA ALA A 47 1.05 -19.84 1.15
C ALA A 47 -0.37 -20.32 0.82
N TRP A 48 -1.05 -19.60 -0.07
CA TRP A 48 -2.30 -20.05 -0.66
C TRP A 48 -2.07 -21.18 -1.66
N LYS A 49 -3.13 -21.92 -1.98
CA LYS A 49 -3.06 -23.09 -2.86
C LYS A 49 -3.22 -22.75 -4.34
N THR A 50 -4.11 -21.82 -4.66
CA THR A 50 -4.52 -21.57 -6.05
C THR A 50 -4.32 -20.13 -6.48
N LEU A 51 -3.87 -19.95 -7.73
CA LEU A 51 -3.78 -18.64 -8.37
C LEU A 51 -5.14 -17.97 -8.50
N THR A 52 -6.22 -18.74 -8.69
CA THR A 52 -7.59 -18.20 -8.73
C THR A 52 -7.95 -17.50 -7.42
N TYR A 53 -7.59 -18.11 -6.27
CA TYR A 53 -7.86 -17.49 -4.97
C TYR A 53 -7.07 -16.18 -4.83
N ALA A 54 -5.77 -16.22 -5.16
CA ALA A 54 -4.92 -15.02 -5.14
C ALA A 54 -5.49 -13.90 -6.02
N ALA A 55 -5.89 -14.21 -7.26
CA ALA A 55 -6.43 -13.23 -8.21
C ALA A 55 -7.77 -12.63 -7.77
N THR A 56 -8.58 -13.36 -7.01
CA THR A 56 -9.85 -12.85 -6.47
C THR A 56 -9.69 -12.08 -5.15
N THR A 57 -8.58 -12.28 -4.45
CA THR A 57 -8.35 -11.70 -3.11
C THR A 57 -7.41 -10.49 -3.15
N ALA A 58 -6.37 -10.51 -3.97
CA ALA A 58 -5.40 -9.44 -4.08
C ALA A 58 -6.05 -8.13 -4.54
N ALA A 59 -5.67 -7.01 -3.92
CA ALA A 59 -6.10 -5.69 -4.33
C ALA A 59 -5.14 -5.08 -5.36
N SER A 60 -5.57 -4.02 -6.04
CA SER A 60 -4.69 -3.27 -6.95
C SER A 60 -3.45 -2.76 -6.22
N GLY A 61 -2.28 -3.11 -6.73
CA GLY A 61 -0.99 -2.75 -6.14
C GLY A 61 -0.35 -3.89 -5.35
N ASP A 62 -1.11 -4.89 -4.92
CA ASP A 62 -0.57 -6.12 -4.33
C ASP A 62 0.19 -6.93 -5.39
N THR A 63 1.03 -7.86 -4.93
CA THR A 63 1.82 -8.78 -5.76
C THR A 63 1.56 -10.23 -5.38
#